data_AF-A0A444PT54-F1
#
_entry.id   AF-A0A444PT54-F1
#
_cell.length_a   1.000
_cell.length_b   1.000
_cell.length_c   1.000
_cell.angle_alpha   90.00
_cell.angle_beta   90.00
_cell.angle_gamma   90.00
#
_symmetry.space_group_name_H-M   'P 1'
#
loop_
_entity.id
_entity.type
_entity.pdbx_description
1 polymer ?
#
loop_
_entity_poly.entity_id
_entity_poly.type
_entity_poly.pdbx_seq_one_letter_code
_entity_poly.pdbx_strand_id
1 'polypeptide(L)'
;MAGTTDEKSSPKTPKTITGRAVPSAVGTVDATIDTPESPAEYVGRARAKRPRIALAGPYGHPLHAVVITLPIGAWTASVVFDIIAFFVDDSSAFTLGAAVLVAIGLVGAAAAALLGFLDYSQIPAGTRARGVATVHMVANLFAMLLFAVSLVVRWFTGLDEISVPAFIVSLVAMAIVGGSGALGGELAYHFGIRVADEDEQARIFGARRR
;
A
#
# COMPACT_ATOMS: atom_id res chain seq x y z
N MET A 1 -18.91 64.13 -29.65
CA MET A 1 -18.31 63.20 -28.66
C MET A 1 -19.48 62.46 -28.02
N ALA A 2 -19.80 61.23 -28.45
CA ALA A 2 -19.12 59.97 -28.08
C ALA A 2 -19.17 59.77 -26.55
N GLY A 3 -19.77 58.72 -25.98
CA GLY A 3 -20.34 57.52 -26.58
C GLY A 3 -21.04 56.62 -25.55
N THR A 4 -21.73 55.63 -26.12
CA THR A 4 -21.96 54.25 -25.65
C THR A 4 -22.60 54.00 -24.28
N THR A 5 -23.83 53.50 -24.38
CA THR A 5 -24.65 52.79 -23.40
C THR A 5 -23.94 51.61 -22.73
N ASP A 6 -24.06 51.52 -21.40
CA ASP A 6 -23.73 50.33 -20.61
C ASP A 6 -24.62 49.14 -21.03
N GLU A 7 -24.02 48.20 -21.75
CA GLU A 7 -24.61 46.90 -22.06
C GLU A 7 -24.58 46.03 -20.78
N LYS A 8 -25.70 45.98 -20.07
CA LYS A 8 -25.93 44.97 -19.02
C LYS A 8 -25.94 43.58 -19.66
N SER A 9 -24.78 42.93 -19.62
CA SER A 9 -24.62 41.49 -19.85
C SER A 9 -25.63 40.71 -19.00
N SER A 10 -26.64 40.15 -19.65
CA SER A 10 -27.58 39.20 -19.03
C SER A 10 -26.84 37.89 -18.71
N PRO A 11 -27.12 37.25 -17.56
CA PRO A 11 -26.51 35.96 -17.24
C PRO A 11 -26.94 34.93 -18.29
N LYS A 12 -25.97 34.34 -18.98
CA LYS A 12 -26.20 33.23 -19.92
C LYS A 12 -26.86 32.08 -19.15
N THR A 13 -28.10 31.77 -19.49
CA THR A 13 -28.80 30.56 -19.06
C THR A 13 -27.90 29.35 -19.35
N PRO A 14 -27.64 28.45 -18.38
CA PRO A 14 -26.93 27.21 -18.66
C PRO A 14 -27.69 26.46 -19.74
N LYS A 15 -27.04 26.18 -20.87
CA LYS A 15 -27.61 25.30 -21.89
C LYS A 15 -27.88 23.96 -21.22
N THR A 16 -29.16 23.58 -21.13
CA THR A 16 -29.60 22.25 -20.77
C THR A 16 -28.89 21.27 -21.69
N ILE A 17 -27.88 20.55 -21.19
CA ILE A 17 -27.33 19.40 -21.88
C ILE A 17 -28.43 18.35 -21.81
N THR A 18 -29.22 18.29 -22.87
CA THR A 18 -30.21 17.25 -23.10
C THR A 18 -29.51 15.91 -22.95
N GLY A 19 -30.06 15.08 -22.05
CA GLY A 19 -29.46 13.85 -21.61
C GLY A 19 -29.10 12.93 -22.77
N ARG A 20 -27.81 12.74 -22.99
CA ARG A 20 -27.35 11.51 -23.61
C ARG A 20 -27.53 10.43 -22.55
N ALA A 21 -28.55 9.58 -22.73
CA ALA A 21 -28.73 8.40 -21.92
C ALA A 21 -27.39 7.66 -21.86
N VAL A 22 -26.82 7.57 -20.66
CA VAL A 22 -25.70 6.66 -20.41
C VAL A 22 -26.25 5.27 -20.72
N PRO A 23 -25.71 4.54 -21.71
CA PRO A 23 -26.19 3.20 -21.95
C PRO A 23 -25.99 2.40 -20.66
N SER A 24 -27.09 1.82 -20.17
CA SER A 24 -27.13 0.83 -19.09
C SER A 24 -26.41 -0.43 -19.57
N ALA A 25 -25.09 -0.34 -19.75
CA ALA A 25 -24.19 -1.44 -20.02
C ALA A 25 -23.56 -1.98 -18.72
N VAL A 26 -24.14 -1.65 -17.56
CA VAL A 26 -24.00 -2.49 -16.38
C VAL A 26 -24.97 -3.65 -16.61
N GLY A 27 -24.48 -4.70 -17.26
CA GLY A 27 -25.15 -6.00 -17.18
C GLY A 27 -25.48 -6.27 -15.71
N THR A 28 -26.66 -6.84 -15.44
CA THR A 28 -27.09 -7.22 -14.09
C THR A 28 -25.91 -7.81 -13.34
N VAL A 29 -25.27 -6.99 -12.49
CA VAL A 29 -24.22 -7.48 -11.60
C VAL A 29 -24.97 -8.47 -10.76
N ASP A 30 -24.65 -9.74 -10.93
CA ASP A 30 -25.34 -10.83 -10.26
C ASP A 30 -25.19 -10.58 -8.76
N ALA A 31 -26.25 -10.06 -8.13
CA ALA A 31 -26.23 -9.61 -6.73
C ALA A 31 -25.84 -10.74 -5.78
N THR A 32 -25.95 -11.97 -6.27
CA THR A 32 -25.52 -13.23 -5.67
C THR A 32 -24.01 -13.34 -5.41
N ILE A 33 -23.15 -12.63 -6.16
CA ILE A 33 -21.69 -12.75 -6.00
C ILE A 33 -21.18 -12.04 -4.73
N ASP A 34 -21.88 -10.99 -4.29
CA ASP A 34 -21.44 -10.17 -3.15
C ASP A 34 -22.17 -10.50 -1.84
N THR A 35 -23.22 -11.34 -1.90
CA THR A 35 -23.95 -11.74 -0.70
C THR A 35 -23.22 -12.88 0.02
N PRO A 36 -22.95 -12.77 1.33
CA PRO A 36 -22.39 -13.88 2.10
C PRO A 36 -23.30 -15.12 2.02
N GLU A 37 -22.73 -16.30 1.80
CA GLU A 37 -23.49 -17.56 1.72
C GLU A 37 -23.98 -18.01 3.10
N SER A 38 -23.38 -17.48 4.18
CA SER A 38 -23.79 -17.76 5.55
C SER A 38 -23.57 -16.57 6.51
N PRO A 39 -24.28 -16.53 7.66
CA PRO A 39 -24.03 -15.54 8.71
C PRO A 39 -22.59 -15.57 9.25
N ALA A 40 -21.99 -16.76 9.35
CA ALA A 40 -20.61 -16.91 9.82
C ALA A 40 -19.61 -16.26 8.85
N GLU A 41 -19.86 -16.40 7.55
CA GLU A 41 -19.05 -15.76 6.51
C GLU A 41 -19.19 -14.24 6.56
N TYR A 42 -20.42 -13.72 6.70
CA TYR A 42 -20.66 -12.29 6.87
C TYR A 42 -19.86 -11.70 8.04
N VAL A 43 -19.96 -12.34 9.21
CA VAL A 43 -19.24 -11.92 10.43
C VAL A 43 -17.73 -11.98 10.20
N GLY A 44 -17.24 -13.01 9.50
CA GLY A 44 -15.83 -13.16 9.15
C GLY A 44 -15.32 -12.03 8.24
N ARG A 45 -16.07 -11.70 7.18
CA ARG A 45 -15.74 -10.58 6.27
C ARG A 45 -15.77 -9.24 7.01
N ALA A 46 -16.84 -8.98 7.77
CA ALA A 46 -16.97 -7.74 8.56
C ALA A 46 -15.84 -7.57 9.58
N ARG A 47 -15.42 -8.66 10.24
CA ARG A 47 -14.28 -8.67 11.16
C ARG A 47 -12.97 -8.28 10.46
N ALA A 48 -12.71 -8.81 9.27
CA ALA A 48 -11.48 -8.53 8.52
C ALA A 48 -11.33 -7.06 8.07
N LYS A 49 -12.43 -6.30 8.03
CA LYS A 49 -12.43 -4.86 7.73
C LYS A 49 -12.10 -3.99 8.95
N ARG A 50 -12.29 -4.52 10.16
CA ARG A 50 -12.16 -3.78 11.43
C ARG A 50 -10.76 -3.92 12.02
N PRO A 51 -10.25 -2.89 12.72
CA PRO A 51 -9.00 -3.02 13.46
C PRO A 51 -9.17 -3.97 14.64
N ARG A 52 -8.13 -4.75 14.96
CA ARG A 52 -8.11 -5.56 16.18
C ARG A 52 -8.07 -4.71 17.45
N ILE A 53 -7.24 -3.67 17.42
CA ILE A 53 -7.00 -2.70 18.50
C ILE A 53 -6.68 -1.33 17.88
N ALA A 54 -6.79 -0.26 18.66
CA ALA A 54 -6.52 1.11 18.19
C ALA A 54 -5.12 1.30 17.57
N LEU A 55 -4.11 0.55 18.04
CA LEU A 55 -2.75 0.60 17.51
C LEU A 55 -2.67 0.16 16.03
N ALA A 56 -3.59 -0.68 15.54
CA ALA A 56 -3.66 -1.09 14.14
C ALA A 56 -4.21 0.03 13.21
N GLY A 57 -4.51 1.20 13.76
CA GLY A 57 -5.09 2.34 13.07
C GLY A 57 -6.63 2.34 13.05
N PRO A 58 -7.25 3.46 12.67
CA PRO A 58 -8.70 3.56 12.58
C PRO A 58 -9.33 2.57 11.59
N TYR A 59 -10.65 2.51 11.62
CA TYR A 59 -11.41 1.81 10.59
C TYR A 59 -11.15 2.44 9.20
N GLY A 60 -10.96 1.62 8.17
CA GLY A 60 -10.63 2.09 6.81
C GLY A 60 -9.23 2.71 6.64
N HIS A 61 -8.47 2.91 7.73
CA HIS A 61 -7.15 3.54 7.72
C HIS A 61 -6.14 2.66 8.46
N PRO A 62 -5.72 1.53 7.87
CA PRO A 62 -4.84 0.61 8.56
C PRO A 62 -3.42 1.19 8.65
N LEU A 63 -2.90 1.28 9.87
CA LEU A 63 -1.62 1.92 10.14
C LEU A 63 -0.46 1.16 9.47
N HIS A 64 -0.56 -0.15 9.30
CA HIS A 64 0.46 -0.94 8.60
C HIS A 64 0.73 -0.42 7.18
N ALA A 65 -0.30 0.03 6.45
CA ALA A 65 -0.21 0.48 5.07
C ALA A 65 0.43 1.86 4.95
N VAL A 66 0.36 2.65 6.03
CA VAL A 66 1.11 3.90 6.16
C VAL A 66 2.56 3.59 6.50
N VAL A 67 2.81 2.73 7.50
CA VAL A 67 4.15 2.46 8.01
C VAL A 67 5.04 1.75 6.98
N ILE A 68 4.50 0.88 6.12
CA ILE A 68 5.28 0.23 5.04
C ILE A 68 5.91 1.19 4.05
N THR A 69 5.45 2.45 3.97
CA THR A 69 6.07 3.44 3.06
C THR A 69 7.50 3.76 3.48
N LEU A 70 7.80 3.68 4.78
CA LEU A 70 9.13 3.94 5.33
C LEU A 70 10.18 2.89 4.91
N PRO A 71 9.99 1.57 5.14
CA PRO A 71 10.95 0.57 4.66
C PRO A 71 11.08 0.54 3.14
N ILE A 72 9.98 0.69 2.40
CA ILE A 72 10.03 0.69 0.92
C ILE A 72 10.86 1.87 0.41
N GLY A 73 10.60 3.08 0.93
CA GLY A 73 11.36 4.27 0.54
C GLY A 73 12.84 4.15 0.92
N ALA A 74 13.13 3.73 2.16
CA ALA A 74 14.49 3.59 2.65
C ALA A 74 15.30 2.56 1.84
N TRP A 75 14.75 1.37 1.59
CA TRP A 75 15.43 0.33 0.83
C TRP A 75 15.56 0.62 -0.66
N THR A 76 14.59 1.35 -1.24
CA THR A 76 14.74 1.87 -2.61
C THR A 76 15.92 2.83 -2.68
N ALA A 77 15.99 3.79 -1.75
CA ALA A 77 17.07 4.75 -1.70
C ALA A 77 18.43 4.08 -1.41
N SER A 78 18.49 3.04 -0.58
CA SER A 78 19.74 2.32 -0.33
C SER A 78 20.27 1.64 -1.59
N VAL A 79 19.39 1.03 -2.40
CA VAL A 79 19.79 0.42 -3.68
C VAL A 79 20.29 1.49 -4.66
N VAL A 80 19.63 2.67 -4.70
CA VAL A 80 20.10 3.79 -5.53
C VAL A 80 21.48 4.27 -5.08
N PHE A 81 21.72 4.37 -3.77
CA PHE A 81 23.01 4.77 -3.21
C PHE A 81 24.11 3.75 -3.54
N ASP A 82 23.82 2.46 -3.45
CA ASP A 82 24.74 1.41 -3.89
C ASP A 82 25.09 1.57 -5.37
N ILE A 83 24.10 1.83 -6.24
CA ILE A 83 24.34 2.06 -7.66
C ILE A 83 25.25 3.25 -7.86
N ILE A 84 24.97 4.39 -7.21
CA ILE A 84 25.80 5.60 -7.33
C ILE A 84 27.23 5.34 -6.87
N ALA A 85 27.42 4.60 -5.77
CA ALA A 85 28.72 4.25 -5.22
C ALA A 85 29.64 3.55 -6.23
N PHE A 86 29.10 2.78 -7.19
CA PHE A 86 29.89 2.14 -8.24
C PHE A 86 30.40 3.08 -9.34
N PHE A 87 29.90 4.32 -9.42
CA PHE A 87 30.20 5.26 -10.52
C PHE A 87 30.85 6.58 -10.08
N VAL A 88 31.15 6.74 -8.80
CA VAL A 88 31.79 7.95 -8.25
C VAL A 88 33.16 7.63 -7.66
N ASP A 89 34.08 8.60 -7.71
CA ASP A 89 35.44 8.43 -7.21
C ASP A 89 35.50 8.29 -5.68
N ASP A 90 34.70 9.10 -4.96
CA ASP A 90 34.51 9.00 -3.51
C ASP A 90 33.11 8.43 -3.20
N SER A 91 33.08 7.13 -2.93
CA SER A 91 31.86 6.37 -2.70
C SER A 91 31.45 6.26 -1.22
N SER A 92 32.32 6.71 -0.30
CA SER A 92 32.21 6.48 1.15
C SER A 92 30.88 6.97 1.76
N ALA A 93 30.43 8.15 1.35
CA ALA A 93 29.16 8.72 1.81
C ALA A 93 27.94 7.93 1.32
N PHE A 94 28.01 7.37 0.10
CA PHE A 94 26.91 6.61 -0.50
C PHE A 94 26.81 5.20 0.09
N THR A 95 27.94 4.51 0.29
CA THR A 95 27.99 3.19 0.93
C THR A 95 27.52 3.24 2.37
N LEU A 96 27.98 4.24 3.14
CA LEU A 96 27.51 4.48 4.52
C LEU A 96 26.02 4.83 4.53
N GLY A 97 25.60 5.73 3.64
CA GLY A 97 24.19 6.11 3.50
C GLY A 97 23.29 4.92 3.16
N ALA A 98 23.73 4.03 2.26
CA ALA A 98 23.02 2.81 1.93
C ALA A 98 22.88 1.89 3.15
N ALA A 99 23.94 1.70 3.94
CA ALA A 99 23.88 0.91 5.17
C ALA A 99 22.90 1.50 6.20
N VAL A 100 22.95 2.82 6.42
CA VAL A 100 22.03 3.53 7.33
C VAL A 100 20.58 3.39 6.86
N LEU A 101 20.32 3.54 5.56
CA LEU A 101 18.99 3.38 4.98
C LEU A 101 18.48 1.94 5.10
N VAL A 102 19.33 0.93 4.92
CA VAL A 102 18.97 -0.47 5.20
C VAL A 102 18.54 -0.64 6.66
N ALA A 103 19.29 -0.07 7.61
CA ALA A 103 18.96 -0.12 9.03
C ALA A 103 17.64 0.60 9.38
N ILE A 104 17.42 1.80 8.84
CA ILE A 104 16.16 2.54 8.99
C ILE A 104 14.99 1.71 8.45
N GLY A 105 15.17 1.11 7.28
CA GLY A 105 14.16 0.24 6.69
C GLY A 105 13.89 -1.00 7.54
N LEU A 106 14.89 -1.62 8.17
CA LEU A 106 14.67 -2.75 9.10
C LEU A 106 13.82 -2.35 10.31
N VAL A 107 14.07 -1.18 10.91
CA VAL A 107 13.25 -0.66 12.02
C VAL A 107 11.81 -0.41 11.57
N GLY A 108 11.63 0.22 10.41
CA GLY A 108 10.31 0.43 9.83
C GLY A 108 9.57 -0.86 9.49
N ALA A 109 10.28 -1.84 8.92
CA ALA A 109 9.73 -3.15 8.58
C ALA A 109 9.30 -3.93 9.82
N ALA A 110 10.08 -3.86 10.91
CA ALA A 110 9.68 -4.46 12.19
C ALA A 110 8.37 -3.86 12.72
N ALA A 111 8.25 -2.53 12.73
CA ALA A 111 7.02 -1.86 13.13
C ALA A 111 5.84 -2.23 12.23
N ALA A 112 6.03 -2.23 10.90
CA ALA A 112 5.03 -2.64 9.93
C ALA A 112 4.60 -4.11 10.10
N ALA A 113 5.54 -5.01 10.39
CA ALA A 113 5.26 -6.43 10.59
C ALA A 113 4.37 -6.67 11.82
N LEU A 114 4.63 -5.96 12.92
CA LEU A 114 3.77 -6.02 14.12
C LEU A 114 2.34 -5.57 13.79
N LEU A 115 2.19 -4.43 13.13
CA LEU A 115 0.88 -3.88 12.75
C LEU A 115 0.16 -4.78 11.74
N GLY A 116 0.87 -5.24 10.71
CA GLY A 116 0.34 -6.13 9.69
C GLY A 116 -0.06 -7.50 10.26
N PHE A 117 0.62 -7.99 11.30
CA PHE A 117 0.21 -9.20 12.00
C PHE A 117 -1.12 -9.03 12.74
N LEU A 118 -1.39 -7.84 13.31
CA LEU A 118 -2.69 -7.53 13.92
C LEU A 118 -3.81 -7.57 12.87
N ASP A 119 -3.58 -6.99 11.69
CA ASP A 119 -4.54 -7.02 10.58
C ASP A 119 -4.73 -8.45 10.04
N TYR A 120 -3.62 -9.18 9.84
CA TYR A 120 -3.63 -10.59 9.47
C TYR A 120 -4.48 -11.43 10.42
N SER A 121 -4.38 -11.21 11.74
CA SER A 121 -5.15 -11.95 12.75
C SER A 121 -6.68 -11.70 12.71
N GLN A 122 -7.12 -10.66 11.99
CA GLN A 122 -8.55 -10.41 11.75
C GLN A 122 -9.12 -11.25 10.60
N ILE A 123 -8.27 -11.77 9.72
CA ILE A 123 -8.69 -12.57 8.56
C ILE A 123 -9.09 -13.99 9.02
N PRO A 124 -10.31 -14.48 8.71
CA PRO A 124 -10.74 -15.83 9.08
C PRO A 124 -9.84 -16.92 8.49
N ALA A 125 -9.54 -17.95 9.30
CA ALA A 125 -8.78 -19.12 8.85
C ALA A 125 -9.53 -19.91 7.75
N GLY A 126 -8.79 -20.63 6.92
CA GLY A 126 -9.35 -21.45 5.82
C GLY A 126 -9.80 -20.65 4.59
N THR A 127 -9.73 -19.32 4.61
CA THR A 127 -10.12 -18.48 3.48
C THR A 127 -8.98 -18.29 2.48
N ARG A 128 -9.31 -18.06 1.19
CA ARG A 128 -8.33 -17.67 0.17
C ARG A 128 -7.57 -16.40 0.57
N ALA A 129 -8.27 -15.42 1.15
CA ALA A 129 -7.66 -14.19 1.65
C ALA A 129 -6.58 -14.48 2.70
N ARG A 130 -6.82 -15.40 3.63
CA ARG A 130 -5.82 -15.84 4.63
C ARG A 130 -4.60 -16.49 3.97
N GLY A 131 -4.80 -17.29 2.94
CA GLY A 131 -3.72 -17.90 2.16
C GLY A 131 -2.81 -16.84 1.54
N VAL A 132 -3.38 -15.90 0.79
CA VAL A 132 -2.65 -14.79 0.16
C VAL A 132 -1.95 -13.93 1.21
N ALA A 133 -2.62 -13.59 2.31
CA ALA A 133 -2.04 -12.82 3.41
C ALA A 133 -0.85 -13.54 4.07
N THR A 134 -0.90 -14.87 4.17
CA THR A 134 0.21 -15.67 4.72
C THR A 134 1.41 -15.64 3.79
N VAL A 135 1.21 -15.85 2.49
CA VAL A 135 2.29 -15.77 1.49
C VAL A 135 2.93 -14.38 1.49
N HIS A 136 2.12 -13.32 1.48
CA HIS A 136 2.58 -11.93 1.57
C HIS A 136 3.41 -11.68 2.84
N MET A 137 2.94 -12.12 4.00
CA MET A 137 3.64 -11.97 5.27
C MET A 137 4.99 -12.71 5.25
N VAL A 138 5.01 -13.98 4.84
CA VAL A 138 6.23 -14.79 4.79
C VAL A 138 7.25 -14.20 3.81
N ALA A 139 6.81 -13.76 2.63
CA ALA A 139 7.68 -13.13 1.64
C ALA A 139 8.35 -11.86 2.21
N ASN A 140 7.60 -11.01 2.91
CA ASN A 140 8.16 -9.78 3.50
C ASN A 140 9.08 -10.05 4.70
N LEU A 141 8.76 -11.04 5.55
CA LEU A 141 9.66 -11.45 6.63
C LEU A 141 10.96 -12.02 6.08
N PHE A 142 10.90 -12.77 4.98
CA PHE A 142 12.08 -13.27 4.30
C PHE A 142 12.90 -12.13 3.66
N ALA A 143 12.27 -11.16 3.00
CA ALA A 143 12.96 -9.98 2.49
C ALA A 143 13.61 -9.15 3.60
N MET A 144 12.91 -8.96 4.74
CA MET A 144 13.46 -8.29 5.92
C MET A 144 14.70 -9.02 6.45
N LEU A 145 14.69 -10.36 6.50
CA LEU A 145 15.85 -11.16 6.86
C LEU A 145 17.02 -10.93 5.88
N LEU A 146 16.77 -10.90 4.56
CA LEU A 146 17.80 -10.63 3.58
C LEU A 146 18.41 -9.23 3.73
N PHE A 147 17.61 -8.20 4.02
CA PHE A 147 18.14 -6.88 4.35
C PHE A 147 18.99 -6.87 5.63
N ALA A 148 18.61 -7.66 6.64
CA ALA A 148 19.44 -7.83 7.83
C ALA A 148 20.77 -8.53 7.51
N VAL A 149 20.75 -9.56 6.65
CA VAL A 149 21.98 -10.21 6.15
C VAL A 149 22.83 -9.22 5.37
N SER A 150 22.25 -8.41 4.48
CA SER A 150 22.96 -7.36 3.74
C SER A 150 23.65 -6.38 4.69
N LEU A 151 22.96 -5.92 5.73
CA LEU A 151 23.55 -5.03 6.73
C LEU A 151 24.71 -5.67 7.50
N VAL A 152 24.58 -6.94 7.86
CA VAL A 152 25.66 -7.70 8.53
C VAL A 152 26.86 -7.88 7.59
N VAL A 153 26.64 -8.18 6.31
CA VAL A 153 27.72 -8.29 5.33
C VAL A 153 28.45 -6.95 5.19
N ARG A 154 27.72 -5.83 5.08
CA ARG A 154 28.32 -4.47 5.07
C ARG A 154 29.13 -4.20 6.32
N TRP A 155 28.62 -4.57 7.48
CA TRP A 155 29.32 -4.39 8.75
C TRP A 155 30.70 -5.07 8.76
N PHE A 156 30.80 -6.28 8.20
CA PHE A 156 32.06 -7.00 8.11
C PHE A 156 32.96 -6.59 6.94
N THR A 157 32.40 -6.01 5.87
CA THR A 157 33.20 -5.40 4.79
C THR A 157 33.80 -4.06 5.22
N GLY A 158 33.04 -3.26 5.98
CA GLY A 158 33.28 -1.83 6.18
C GLY A 158 32.06 -1.06 5.66
N LEU A 159 31.42 -0.26 6.52
CA LEU A 159 30.16 0.42 6.17
C LEU A 159 30.35 1.49 5.10
N ASP A 160 31.54 2.07 5.01
CA ASP A 160 31.98 3.05 4.02
C ASP A 160 32.63 2.41 2.79
N GLU A 161 32.72 1.07 2.74
CA GLU A 161 33.27 0.33 1.61
C GLU A 161 32.18 -0.27 0.71
N ILE A 162 32.50 -0.40 -0.59
CA ILE A 162 31.60 -1.05 -1.55
C ILE A 162 31.58 -2.56 -1.27
N SER A 163 30.38 -3.11 -1.05
CA SER A 163 30.16 -4.54 -0.88
C SER A 163 29.22 -5.09 -1.94
N VAL A 164 29.79 -5.63 -3.02
CA VAL A 164 29.04 -6.32 -4.10
C VAL A 164 28.10 -7.42 -3.57
N PRO A 165 28.52 -8.34 -2.65
CA PRO A 165 27.60 -9.35 -2.14
C PRO A 165 26.42 -8.74 -1.37
N ALA A 166 26.64 -7.71 -0.54
CA ALA A 166 25.55 -7.05 0.17
C ALA A 166 24.58 -6.35 -0.80
N PHE A 167 25.10 -5.71 -1.85
CA PHE A 167 24.29 -5.09 -2.89
C PHE A 167 23.39 -6.12 -3.60
N ILE A 168 23.95 -7.27 -4.02
CA ILE A 168 23.17 -8.35 -4.67
C ILE A 168 22.07 -8.86 -3.73
N VAL A 169 22.38 -9.08 -2.45
CA VAL A 169 21.38 -9.50 -1.46
C VAL A 169 20.28 -8.45 -1.29
N SER A 170 20.63 -7.16 -1.22
CA SER A 170 19.66 -6.06 -1.18
C SER A 170 18.77 -6.01 -2.43
N LEU A 171 19.33 -6.24 -3.62
CA LEU A 171 18.56 -6.29 -4.88
C LEU A 171 17.55 -7.44 -4.88
N VAL A 172 17.96 -8.64 -4.46
CA VAL A 172 17.06 -9.80 -4.34
C VAL A 172 15.96 -9.53 -3.33
N ALA A 173 16.32 -8.99 -2.16
CA ALA A 173 15.34 -8.60 -1.14
C ALA A 173 14.34 -7.57 -1.68
N MET A 174 14.82 -6.54 -2.39
CA MET A 174 13.98 -5.50 -2.99
C MET A 174 13.04 -6.06 -4.06
N ALA A 175 13.50 -7.01 -4.87
CA ALA A 175 12.65 -7.70 -5.84
C ALA A 175 11.51 -8.49 -5.16
N ILE A 176 11.80 -9.15 -4.03
CA ILE A 176 10.79 -9.84 -3.22
C ILE A 176 9.78 -8.85 -2.64
N VAL A 177 10.23 -7.71 -2.09
CA VAL A 177 9.33 -6.64 -1.62
C VAL A 177 8.41 -6.16 -2.74
N GLY A 178 8.97 -5.89 -3.93
CA GLY A 178 8.20 -5.48 -5.10
C GLY A 178 7.14 -6.49 -5.53
N GLY A 179 7.53 -7.77 -5.65
CA GLY A 179 6.59 -8.85 -5.99
C GLY A 179 5.51 -9.07 -4.91
N SER A 180 5.89 -8.99 -3.63
CA SER A 180 4.97 -9.10 -2.51
C SER A 180 3.98 -7.93 -2.45
N GLY A 181 4.35 -6.76 -2.97
CA GLY A 181 3.47 -5.60 -3.11
C GLY A 181 2.20 -5.88 -3.91
N ALA A 182 2.28 -6.71 -4.95
CA ALA A 182 1.09 -7.12 -5.71
C ALA A 182 0.09 -7.93 -4.85
N LEU A 183 0.60 -8.78 -3.96
CA LEU A 183 -0.24 -9.52 -3.00
C LEU A 183 -0.88 -8.59 -1.96
N GLY A 184 -0.16 -7.55 -1.53
CA GLY A 184 -0.70 -6.49 -0.68
C GLY A 184 -1.84 -5.74 -1.35
N GLY A 185 -1.67 -5.42 -2.63
CA GLY A 185 -2.72 -4.83 -3.48
C GLY A 185 -3.94 -5.73 -3.61
N GLU A 186 -3.76 -7.02 -3.89
CA GLU A 186 -4.84 -8.01 -3.93
C GLU A 186 -5.66 -8.03 -2.63
N LEU A 187 -4.97 -8.04 -1.48
CA LEU A 187 -5.61 -8.03 -0.15
C LEU A 187 -6.45 -6.77 0.08
N ALA A 188 -5.93 -5.60 -0.29
CA ALA A 188 -6.62 -4.33 -0.08
C ALA A 188 -7.76 -4.12 -1.09
N TYR A 189 -7.49 -4.32 -2.38
CA TYR A 189 -8.37 -3.88 -3.47
C TYR A 189 -9.37 -4.95 -3.92
N HIS A 190 -9.04 -6.25 -3.80
CA HIS A 190 -9.95 -7.33 -4.20
C HIS A 190 -10.61 -8.00 -3.00
N PHE A 191 -9.89 -8.20 -1.89
CA PHE A 191 -10.45 -8.81 -0.67
C PHE A 191 -10.97 -7.80 0.35
N GLY A 192 -10.75 -6.49 0.15
CA GLY A 192 -11.25 -5.44 1.00
C GLY A 192 -10.73 -5.48 2.44
N ILE A 193 -9.56 -6.09 2.69
CA ILE A 193 -8.99 -6.20 4.04
C ILE A 193 -8.68 -4.81 4.58
N ARG A 194 -9.23 -4.50 5.76
CA ARG A 194 -9.11 -3.19 6.44
C ARG A 194 -9.58 -1.96 5.63
N VAL A 195 -10.34 -2.17 4.56
CA VAL A 195 -11.06 -1.12 3.81
C VAL A 195 -12.47 -0.96 4.40
N ALA A 196 -13.09 0.20 4.22
CA ALA A 196 -14.48 0.42 4.61
C ALA A 196 -15.43 -0.62 3.99
N ASP A 197 -16.46 -1.00 4.73
CA ASP A 197 -17.51 -1.90 4.28
C ASP A 197 -18.37 -1.24 3.20
N GLU A 198 -19.05 -2.10 2.45
CA GLU A 198 -19.84 -1.75 1.27
C GLU A 198 -21.02 -0.85 1.67
N ASP A 199 -21.59 -1.05 2.87
CA ASP A 199 -22.69 -0.23 3.40
C ASP A 199 -22.24 1.22 3.68
N GLU A 200 -21.07 1.40 4.31
CA GLU A 200 -20.43 2.70 4.55
C GLU A 200 -20.12 3.41 3.21
N GLN A 201 -19.55 2.68 2.25
CA GLN A 201 -19.26 3.22 0.92
C GLN A 201 -20.55 3.63 0.19
N ALA A 202 -21.58 2.76 0.21
CA ALA A 202 -22.88 3.04 -0.38
C ALA A 202 -23.57 4.24 0.28
N ARG A 203 -23.41 4.43 1.59
CA ARG A 203 -23.91 5.62 2.30
C ARG A 203 -23.23 6.90 1.82
N ILE A 204 -21.90 6.87 1.64
CA ILE A 204 -21.13 8.04 1.18
C ILE A 204 -21.48 8.42 -0.25
N PHE A 205 -21.55 7.46 -1.18
CA PHE A 205 -21.87 7.71 -2.58
C PHE A 205 -23.37 7.86 -2.86
N GLY A 206 -24.21 7.19 -2.08
CA GLY A 206 -25.67 7.16 -2.20
C GLY A 206 -26.39 8.30 -1.49
N ALA A 207 -25.70 9.08 -0.64
CA ALA A 207 -26.23 10.32 -0.08
C ALA A 207 -26.34 11.40 -1.17
N ARG A 208 -27.31 11.24 -2.09
CA ARG A 208 -27.81 12.37 -2.89
C ARG A 208 -28.43 13.37 -1.91
N ARG A 209 -27.85 14.58 -1.91
CA ARG A 209 -28.35 15.76 -1.20
C ARG A 209 -29.86 15.88 -1.42
N ARG A 210 -30.62 15.93 -0.33
CA ARG A 210 -31.95 16.54 -0.33
C ARG A 210 -31.79 18.05 -0.38
#